data_AF-A0A7K3RQG1-F1
#
_entry.id   AF-A0A7K3RQG1-F1
#
_cell.length_a   1.000
_cell.length_b   1.000
_cell.length_c   1.000
_cell.angle_alpha   90.00
_cell.angle_beta   90.00
_cell.angle_gamma   90.00
#
_symmetry.space_group_name_H-M   'P 1'
#
loop_
_entity.id
_entity.type
_entity.pdbx_description
1 polymer ?
#
loop_
_entity_poly.entity_id
_entity_poly.type
_entity_poly.pdbx_seq_one_letter_code
_entity_poly.pdbx_strand_id
1 'polypeptide(L)'
;MPLHDQENRVSGVGGVTVVGQPNDGREWAGAPAGQAGAAGSAGAAEGGDLRHSRGPWLRAAAGADQLVTLLRPVRGELEVAHQGLTAGAGALSALAELGTVRASWERRIEEARKECGSLGGKMRAVVQGQTRANEAVKSGFDGVKTPGVGGAR
;
A
#
# COMPACT_ATOMS: atom_id res chain seq x y z
N MET A 1 33.41 49.45 43.64
CA MET A 1 33.97 48.15 43.19
C MET A 1 33.92 47.21 44.39
N PRO A 2 33.48 45.93 44.29
CA PRO A 2 33.14 45.08 43.13
C PRO A 2 31.61 44.77 43.03
N LEU A 3 30.97 44.50 41.88
CA LEU A 3 31.02 43.37 40.92
C LEU A 3 30.61 42.00 41.50
N HIS A 4 29.33 41.64 41.31
CA HIS A 4 28.91 40.27 41.07
C HIS A 4 27.89 40.25 39.91
N ASP A 5 28.34 39.68 38.80
CA ASP A 5 27.57 39.19 37.66
C ASP A 5 26.94 37.81 38.05
N GLN A 6 26.18 37.21 37.12
CA GLN A 6 25.76 35.79 37.03
C GLN A 6 24.23 35.52 37.03
N GLU A 7 23.73 35.35 35.79
CA GLU A 7 22.82 34.28 35.32
C GLU A 7 21.29 34.46 35.21
N ASN A 8 20.89 34.93 34.02
CA ASN A 8 20.09 34.19 33.03
C ASN A 8 19.33 32.93 33.51
N ARG A 9 18.04 33.08 33.83
CA ARG A 9 17.06 31.97 33.78
C ARG A 9 16.07 32.21 32.66
N VAL A 10 16.27 31.48 31.56
CA VAL A 10 15.23 31.19 30.56
C VAL A 10 14.12 30.40 31.28
N SER A 11 12.95 31.02 31.43
CA SER A 11 11.74 30.31 31.89
C SER A 11 11.31 29.30 30.84
N GLY A 12 11.13 28.08 31.30
CA GLY A 12 10.85 26.89 30.49
C GLY A 12 9.60 27.01 29.64
N VAL A 13 9.70 26.41 28.45
CA VAL A 13 8.60 26.14 27.56
C VAL A 13 7.59 25.26 28.30
N GLY A 14 6.36 25.78 28.46
CA GLY A 14 5.23 25.01 28.95
C GLY A 14 4.87 23.96 27.91
N GLY A 15 4.91 22.69 28.31
CA GLY A 15 4.47 21.57 27.48
C GLY A 15 2.98 21.72 27.13
N VAL A 16 2.70 21.93 25.85
CA VAL A 16 1.37 21.70 25.29
C VAL A 16 1.18 20.19 25.23
N THR A 17 0.35 19.67 26.13
CA THR A 17 -0.20 18.32 26.03
C THR A 17 -1.26 18.33 24.94
N VAL A 18 -0.98 17.66 23.82
CA VAL A 18 -2.01 17.30 22.84
C VAL A 18 -2.92 16.27 23.49
N VAL A 19 -4.11 16.70 23.88
CA VAL A 19 -5.23 15.85 24.29
C VAL A 19 -5.86 15.26 23.03
N GLY A 20 -5.91 13.92 22.94
CA GLY A 20 -6.76 13.20 21.99
C GLY A 20 -6.05 12.36 20.92
N GLN A 21 -5.21 11.40 21.32
CA GLN A 21 -4.94 10.22 20.48
C GLN A 21 -5.87 9.08 20.90
N PRO A 22 -6.87 8.68 20.09
CA PRO A 22 -7.43 7.35 20.19
C PRO A 22 -6.39 6.35 19.68
N ASN A 23 -5.95 5.50 20.59
CA ASN A 23 -5.09 4.36 20.34
C ASN A 23 -5.91 3.27 19.62
N ASP A 24 -5.85 3.24 18.28
CA ASP A 24 -6.38 2.12 17.51
C ASP A 24 -5.21 1.18 17.18
N GLY A 25 -5.06 0.16 18.04
CA GLY A 25 -4.02 -0.87 17.98
C GLY A 25 -4.00 -1.66 16.68
N ARG A 26 -3.40 -1.11 15.62
CA ARG A 26 -2.96 -1.88 14.47
C ARG A 26 -1.52 -2.30 14.69
N GLU A 27 -1.39 -3.39 15.41
CA GLU A 27 -0.18 -4.19 15.53
C GLU A 27 0.27 -4.56 14.11
N TRP A 28 1.33 -3.91 13.61
CA TRP A 28 2.06 -4.38 12.44
C TRP A 28 2.84 -5.62 12.87
N ALA A 29 2.15 -6.75 12.96
CA ALA A 29 2.76 -8.05 13.18
C ALA A 29 3.45 -8.48 11.89
N GLY A 30 4.78 -8.34 11.86
CA GLY A 30 5.60 -9.11 10.93
C GLY A 30 5.40 -10.60 11.21
N ALA A 31 5.01 -11.37 10.20
CA ALA A 31 5.05 -12.83 10.27
C ALA A 31 6.38 -13.32 9.66
N PRO A 32 7.06 -14.31 10.29
CA PRO A 32 8.38 -14.78 9.88
C PRO A 32 8.30 -15.72 8.67
N ALA A 33 9.43 -15.84 7.96
CA ALA A 33 9.65 -16.79 6.88
C ALA A 33 9.35 -18.22 7.32
N GLY A 34 8.32 -18.83 6.72
CA GLY A 34 8.02 -20.25 6.87
C GLY A 34 8.92 -21.09 5.97
N GLN A 35 9.87 -21.78 6.58
CA GLN A 35 10.71 -22.82 6.00
C GLN A 35 9.86 -23.96 5.42
N ALA A 36 10.02 -24.28 4.14
CA ALA A 36 9.55 -25.53 3.55
C ALA A 36 10.77 -26.33 3.09
N GLY A 37 11.18 -27.27 3.94
CA GLY A 37 12.23 -28.23 3.65
C GLY A 37 11.72 -29.44 2.86
N ALA A 38 12.68 -30.00 2.13
CA ALA A 38 12.87 -31.39 1.69
C ALA A 38 11.99 -31.97 0.57
N ALA A 39 12.73 -32.45 -0.44
CA ALA A 39 12.30 -33.23 -1.58
C ALA A 39 11.70 -34.60 -1.21
N GLY A 40 10.77 -35.07 -2.04
CA GLY A 40 10.21 -36.42 -1.97
C GLY A 40 9.52 -36.86 -3.27
N SER A 41 10.26 -37.68 -4.03
CA SER A 41 9.89 -38.71 -5.02
C SER A 41 8.79 -38.49 -6.07
N ALA A 42 9.20 -38.75 -7.31
CA ALA A 42 8.38 -38.94 -8.51
C ALA A 42 7.34 -40.08 -8.39
N GLY A 43 6.23 -39.94 -9.12
CA GLY A 43 5.37 -41.05 -9.52
C GLY A 43 3.92 -40.69 -9.82
N ALA A 44 3.47 -41.04 -11.03
CA ALA A 44 2.11 -41.05 -11.59
C ALA A 44 1.56 -39.74 -12.18
N ALA A 45 1.30 -39.80 -13.49
CA ALA A 45 0.65 -38.78 -14.29
C ALA A 45 -0.82 -38.62 -13.87
N GLU A 46 -1.07 -37.63 -13.03
CA GLU A 46 -2.38 -37.01 -12.88
C GLU A 46 -2.29 -35.66 -13.58
N GLY A 47 -3.21 -35.39 -14.52
CA GLY A 47 -3.26 -34.14 -15.27
C GLY A 47 -3.41 -32.97 -14.30
N GLY A 48 -2.28 -32.39 -13.89
CA GLY A 48 -2.24 -31.29 -12.95
C GLY A 48 -2.89 -30.08 -13.58
N ASP A 49 -4.09 -29.74 -13.10
CA ASP A 49 -4.66 -28.41 -13.31
C ASP A 49 -3.60 -27.38 -12.90
N LEU A 50 -3.15 -26.56 -13.86
CA LEU A 50 -2.19 -25.49 -13.60
C LEU A 50 -2.89 -24.43 -12.76
N ARG A 51 -2.98 -24.69 -11.45
CA ARG A 51 -3.76 -23.88 -10.53
C ARG A 51 -2.99 -22.60 -10.25
N HIS A 52 -3.31 -21.56 -11.03
CA HIS A 52 -2.69 -20.26 -10.88
C HIS A 52 -3.20 -19.50 -9.66
N SER A 53 -2.27 -18.88 -8.93
CA SER A 53 -2.52 -18.11 -7.72
C SER A 53 -3.19 -16.77 -8.03
N ARG A 54 -4.51 -16.78 -8.28
CA ARG A 54 -5.33 -15.55 -8.45
C ARG A 54 -5.50 -14.79 -7.14
N GLY A 55 -5.55 -15.52 -6.02
CA GLY A 55 -5.77 -14.97 -4.69
C GLY A 55 -4.78 -13.88 -4.27
N PRO A 56 -3.46 -14.09 -4.39
CA PRO A 56 -2.46 -13.06 -4.10
C PRO A 56 -2.64 -11.77 -4.91
N TRP A 57 -2.91 -11.87 -6.22
CA TRP A 57 -3.10 -10.69 -7.09
C TRP A 57 -4.37 -9.91 -6.72
N LEU A 58 -5.47 -10.59 -6.44
CA LEU A 58 -6.71 -9.93 -6.03
C LEU A 58 -6.59 -9.30 -4.64
N ARG A 59 -5.89 -9.96 -3.69
CA ARG A 59 -5.61 -9.36 -2.38
C ARG A 59 -4.74 -8.12 -2.51
N ALA A 60 -3.71 -8.17 -3.35
CA ALA A 60 -2.86 -7.01 -3.60
C ALA A 60 -3.66 -5.86 -4.26
N ALA A 61 -4.57 -6.18 -5.19
CA ALA A 61 -5.46 -5.18 -5.78
C ALA A 61 -6.37 -4.52 -4.73
N ALA A 62 -6.96 -5.32 -3.84
CA ALA A 62 -7.78 -4.82 -2.74
C ALA A 62 -6.96 -3.96 -1.76
N GLY A 63 -5.71 -4.33 -1.48
CA GLY A 63 -4.80 -3.50 -0.67
C GLY A 63 -4.51 -2.15 -1.33
N ALA A 64 -4.32 -2.11 -2.65
CA ALA A 64 -4.14 -0.86 -3.38
C ALA A 64 -5.42 0.01 -3.36
N ASP A 65 -6.61 -0.58 -3.47
CA ASP A 65 -7.89 0.11 -3.34
C ASP A 65 -8.10 0.67 -1.91
N GLN A 66 -7.63 -0.06 -0.89
CA GLN A 66 -7.62 0.41 0.48
C GLN A 66 -6.71 1.63 0.66
N LEU A 67 -5.51 1.64 0.08
CA LEU A 67 -4.63 2.81 0.10
C LEU A 67 -5.28 4.03 -0.56
N VAL A 68 -5.96 3.87 -1.70
CA VAL A 68 -6.74 4.95 -2.35
C VAL A 68 -7.82 5.49 -1.42
N THR A 69 -8.47 4.62 -0.65
CA THR A 69 -9.52 5.00 0.31
C THR A 69 -8.94 5.79 1.47
N LEU A 70 -7.82 5.33 2.03
CA LEU A 70 -7.12 6.01 3.14
C LEU A 70 -6.53 7.36 2.73
N LEU A 71 -6.04 7.50 1.49
CA LEU A 71 -5.48 8.75 0.99
C LEU A 71 -6.54 9.81 0.61
N ARG A 72 -7.80 9.40 0.41
CA ARG A 72 -8.87 10.29 -0.04
C ARG A 72 -9.13 11.48 0.91
N PRO A 73 -9.29 11.31 2.23
CA PRO A 73 -9.56 12.43 3.13
C PRO A 73 -8.33 13.32 3.39
N VAL A 74 -7.12 12.78 3.31
CA VAL A 74 -5.87 13.43 3.76
C VAL A 74 -5.66 14.82 3.14
N ARG A 75 -5.98 15.00 1.86
CA ARG A 75 -5.87 16.30 1.20
C ARG A 75 -6.80 17.35 1.83
N GLY A 76 -8.04 16.97 2.13
CA GLY A 76 -9.01 17.87 2.77
C GLY A 76 -8.62 18.18 4.21
N GLU A 77 -8.12 17.19 4.94
CA GLU A 77 -7.61 17.39 6.31
C GLU A 77 -6.41 18.33 6.33
N LEU A 78 -5.49 18.20 5.37
CA LEU A 78 -4.33 19.09 5.25
C LEU A 78 -4.75 20.54 4.92
N GLU A 79 -5.75 20.74 4.06
CA GLU A 79 -6.32 22.07 3.78
C GLU A 79 -6.89 22.69 5.07
N VAL A 80 -7.76 21.96 5.78
CA VAL A 80 -8.41 22.44 7.00
C VAL A 80 -7.38 22.78 8.07
N ALA A 81 -6.38 21.92 8.29
CA ALA A 81 -5.30 22.17 9.23
C ALA A 81 -4.51 23.44 8.87
N HIS A 82 -4.22 23.64 7.58
CA HIS A 82 -3.49 24.82 7.12
C HIS A 82 -4.31 26.12 7.27
N GLN A 83 -5.61 26.09 6.98
CA GLN A 83 -6.50 27.23 7.20
C GLN A 83 -6.60 27.61 8.69
N GLY A 84 -6.65 26.61 9.58
CA GLY A 84 -6.63 26.86 11.02
C GLY A 84 -5.34 27.55 11.47
N LEU A 85 -4.19 27.17 10.89
CA LEU A 85 -2.91 27.77 11.21
C LEU A 85 -2.76 29.20 10.66
N THR A 86 -3.18 29.45 9.42
CA THR A 86 -3.11 30.81 8.83
C THR A 86 -3.98 31.79 9.59
N ALA A 87 -5.13 31.36 10.11
CA ALA A 87 -6.00 32.18 10.96
C ALA A 87 -5.34 32.56 12.30
N GLY A 88 -4.45 31.72 12.85
CA GLY A 88 -3.80 31.96 14.14
C GLY A 88 -2.44 32.66 14.08
N ALA A 89 -1.75 32.62 12.94
CA ALA A 89 -0.32 32.96 12.85
C ALA A 89 0.00 34.35 12.24
N GLY A 90 -0.98 35.10 11.72
CA GLY A 90 -0.77 36.46 11.23
C GLY A 90 0.15 36.55 9.99
N ALA A 91 0.99 37.59 9.89
CA ALA A 91 1.80 37.89 8.69
C ALA A 91 3.23 37.31 8.71
N LEU A 92 3.42 36.12 9.28
CA LEU A 92 4.73 35.48 9.37
C LEU A 92 5.17 34.95 8.00
N SER A 93 6.39 35.30 7.55
CA SER A 93 6.96 34.78 6.29
C SER A 93 7.02 33.24 6.25
N ALA A 94 7.14 32.59 7.41
CA ALA A 94 7.09 31.13 7.53
C ALA A 94 5.78 30.50 7.01
N LEU A 95 4.68 31.28 6.96
CA LEU A 95 3.40 30.80 6.42
C LEU A 95 3.46 30.64 4.89
N ALA A 96 4.21 31.48 4.18
CA ALA A 96 4.42 31.35 2.74
C ALA A 96 5.21 30.07 2.42
N GLU A 97 6.27 29.81 3.18
CA GLU A 97 7.04 28.56 3.07
C GLU A 97 6.16 27.34 3.37
N LEU A 98 5.34 27.41 4.42
CA LEU A 98 4.43 26.33 4.75
C LEU A 98 3.35 26.12 3.68
N GLY A 99 2.86 27.17 3.04
CA GLY A 99 1.95 27.06 1.89
C GLY A 99 2.59 26.30 0.73
N THR A 100 3.87 26.56 0.46
CA THR A 100 4.66 25.84 -0.56
C THR A 100 4.83 24.37 -0.19
N VAL A 101 5.17 24.08 1.07
CA VAL A 101 5.28 22.71 1.59
C VAL A 101 3.94 21.98 1.48
N ARG A 102 2.84 22.62 1.85
CA ARG A 102 1.48 22.08 1.72
C ARG A 102 1.17 21.72 0.26
N ALA A 103 1.36 22.65 -0.68
CA ALA A 103 1.11 22.39 -2.10
C ALA A 103 1.98 21.25 -2.65
N SER A 104 3.17 21.06 -2.09
CA SER A 104 4.05 19.93 -2.39
C SER A 104 3.46 18.60 -1.89
N TRP A 105 2.93 18.56 -0.67
CA TRP A 105 2.28 17.39 -0.09
C TRP A 105 0.98 17.03 -0.81
N GLU A 106 0.14 18.01 -1.13
CA GLU A 106 -1.11 17.78 -1.88
C GLU A 106 -0.85 17.09 -3.23
N ARG A 107 0.19 17.53 -3.94
CA ARG A 107 0.61 16.88 -5.19
C ARG A 107 1.06 15.43 -4.96
N ARG A 108 1.90 15.17 -3.97
CA ARG A 108 2.37 13.81 -3.66
C ARG A 108 1.24 12.88 -3.22
N ILE A 109 0.26 13.37 -2.46
CA ILE A 109 -0.91 12.58 -2.06
C ILE A 109 -1.74 12.19 -3.27
N GLU A 110 -1.98 13.14 -4.19
CA GLU A 110 -2.73 12.88 -5.41
C GLU A 110 -1.98 11.93 -6.36
N GLU A 111 -0.66 12.07 -6.50
CA GLU A 111 0.19 11.13 -7.24
C GLU A 111 0.13 9.73 -6.63
N ALA A 112 0.34 9.59 -5.32
CA ALA A 112 0.24 8.31 -4.62
C ALA A 112 -1.14 7.65 -4.82
N ARG A 113 -2.22 8.44 -4.79
CA ARG A 113 -3.57 7.95 -5.04
C ARG A 113 -3.75 7.44 -6.47
N LYS A 114 -3.23 8.15 -7.47
CA LYS A 114 -3.26 7.72 -8.88
C LYS A 114 -2.44 6.45 -9.08
N GLU A 115 -1.25 6.39 -8.48
CA GLU A 115 -0.36 5.22 -8.56
C GLU A 115 -1.02 3.99 -7.96
N CYS A 116 -1.58 4.10 -6.75
CA CYS A 116 -2.30 3.01 -6.09
C CYS A 116 -3.52 2.57 -6.92
N GLY A 117 -4.31 3.51 -7.45
CA GLY A 117 -5.43 3.18 -8.34
C GLY A 117 -4.99 2.43 -9.60
N SER A 118 -3.88 2.86 -10.22
CA SER A 118 -3.33 2.16 -11.39
C SER A 118 -2.78 0.78 -11.02
N LEU A 119 -2.16 0.64 -9.84
CA LEU A 119 -1.62 -0.62 -9.33
C LEU A 119 -2.73 -1.66 -9.14
N GLY A 120 -3.83 -1.27 -8.49
CA GLY A 120 -5.00 -2.14 -8.34
C GLY A 120 -5.59 -2.58 -9.68
N GLY A 121 -5.65 -1.66 -10.65
CA GLY A 121 -6.04 -1.97 -12.03
C GLY A 121 -5.12 -2.98 -12.71
N LYS A 122 -3.80 -2.78 -12.62
CA LYS A 122 -2.77 -3.67 -13.21
C LYS A 122 -2.82 -5.07 -12.61
N MET A 123 -2.99 -5.19 -11.28
CA MET A 123 -3.11 -6.49 -10.61
C MET A 123 -4.35 -7.26 -11.06
N ARG A 124 -5.48 -6.58 -11.26
CA ARG A 124 -6.68 -7.19 -11.86
C ARG A 124 -6.46 -7.61 -13.32
N ALA A 125 -5.70 -6.81 -14.08
CA ALA A 125 -5.36 -7.13 -15.46
C ALA A 125 -4.50 -8.40 -15.57
N VAL A 126 -3.56 -8.62 -14.64
CA VAL A 126 -2.77 -9.87 -14.58
C VAL A 126 -3.69 -11.09 -14.44
N VAL A 127 -4.66 -11.04 -13.51
CA VAL A 127 -5.62 -12.14 -13.30
C VAL A 127 -6.44 -12.42 -14.57
N GLN A 128 -6.87 -11.37 -15.27
CA GLN A 128 -7.61 -11.52 -16.53
C GLN A 128 -6.74 -12.12 -17.63
N GLY A 129 -5.50 -11.63 -17.80
CA GLY A 129 -4.55 -12.14 -18.79
C GLY A 129 -4.23 -13.61 -18.56
N GLN A 130 -3.99 -13.99 -17.31
CA GLN A 130 -3.70 -15.36 -16.91
C GLN A 130 -4.90 -16.30 -17.13
N THR A 131 -6.13 -15.82 -16.89
CA THR A 131 -7.35 -16.59 -17.18
C THR A 131 -7.50 -16.83 -18.69
N ARG A 132 -7.31 -15.79 -19.51
CA ARG A 132 -7.41 -15.91 -20.98
C ARG A 132 -6.33 -16.85 -21.55
N ALA A 133 -5.11 -16.76 -21.03
CA ALA A 133 -4.03 -17.65 -21.42
C ALA A 133 -4.36 -19.11 -21.10
N ASN A 134 -4.92 -19.38 -19.92
CA ASN A 134 -5.32 -20.73 -19.53
C ASN A 134 -6.41 -21.31 -20.46
N GLU A 135 -7.44 -20.52 -20.77
CA GLU A 135 -8.49 -20.96 -21.70
C GLU A 135 -7.95 -21.21 -23.11
N ALA A 136 -7.03 -20.37 -23.60
CA ALA A 136 -6.39 -20.56 -24.89
C ALA A 136 -5.56 -21.86 -24.94
N VAL A 137 -4.80 -22.14 -23.87
CA VAL A 137 -4.02 -23.37 -23.74
C VAL A 137 -4.94 -24.60 -23.69
N LYS A 138 -5.99 -24.56 -22.87
CA LYS A 138 -6.99 -25.64 -22.76
C LYS A 138 -7.64 -25.93 -24.11
N SER A 139 -8.10 -24.89 -24.80
CA SER A 139 -8.70 -25.03 -26.15
C SER A 139 -7.72 -25.62 -27.16
N GLY A 140 -6.42 -25.33 -27.05
CA GLY A 140 -5.39 -25.92 -27.89
C GLY A 140 -5.25 -27.43 -27.67
N PHE A 141 -5.32 -27.89 -26.41
CA PHE A 141 -5.26 -29.31 -26.08
C PHE A 141 -6.54 -30.07 -26.45
N ASP A 142 -7.72 -29.49 -26.26
CA ASP A 142 -9.00 -30.10 -26.67
C ASP A 142 -9.06 -30.37 -28.19
N GLY A 143 -8.30 -29.61 -28.98
CA GLY A 143 -8.16 -29.79 -30.43
C GLY A 143 -7.24 -30.95 -30.84
N VAL A 144 -6.46 -31.53 -29.93
CA VAL A 144 -5.54 -32.63 -30.22
C VAL A 144 -6.26 -33.96 -29.99
N LYS A 145 -6.62 -34.65 -31.09
CA LYS A 145 -7.08 -36.05 -31.01
C LYS A 145 -5.89 -36.95 -30.71
N THR A 146 -5.88 -37.60 -29.55
CA THR A 146 -4.95 -38.70 -29.28
C THR A 146 -5.42 -39.95 -30.04
N PRO A 147 -4.53 -40.66 -30.78
CA PRO A 147 -4.88 -41.96 -31.31
C PRO A 147 -5.19 -42.88 -30.13
N GLY A 148 -6.40 -43.44 -30.09
CA GLY A 148 -6.74 -44.45 -29.10
C GLY A 148 -5.75 -45.60 -29.22
N VAL A 149 -5.02 -45.89 -28.14
CA VAL A 149 -4.29 -47.16 -28.02
C VAL A 149 -5.36 -48.24 -27.98
N GLY A 150 -5.73 -48.71 -29.16
CA GLY A 150 -6.53 -49.90 -29.35
C GLY A 150 -5.73 -51.07 -28.81
N GLY A 151 -6.09 -51.52 -27.61
CA GLY A 151 -5.66 -52.79 -27.08
C GLY A 151 -6.22 -53.90 -27.98
N ALA A 152 -5.39 -54.38 -28.90
CA ALA A 152 -5.60 -55.68 -29.53
C ALA A 152 -4.95 -56.72 -28.62
N ARG A 153 -5.79 -57.47 -27.89
CA ARG A 153 -5.50 -58.82 -27.43
C ARG A 153 -6.37 -59.78 -28.22
#